data_AF-A0A1S1HG44-F1
#
_entry.id   AF-A0A1S1HG44-F1
#
_cell.length_a   1.000
_cell.length_b   1.000
_cell.length_c   1.000
_cell.angle_alpha   90.00
_cell.angle_beta   90.00
_cell.angle_gamma   90.00
#
_symmetry.space_group_name_H-M   'P 1'
#
loop_
_entity.id
_entity.type
_entity.pdbx_description
1 polymer ?
#
loop_
_entity_poly.entity_id
_entity_poly.type
_entity_poly.pdbx_seq_one_letter_code
_entity_poly.pdbx_strand_id
1 'polypeptide(L)'
;MGGLSIWHWLVVGIIVLLLFGKGRFSDMMGDVAKGIKSFKKGMADEDEAPKPAPRLQAQPPLEPNADRNLQPMQDDRPAQP
;
A
#
# COMPACT_ATOMS: atom_id res chain seq x y z
N MET A 1 -20.27 -20.20 35.20
CA MET A 1 -19.53 -20.70 34.03
C MET A 1 -18.94 -19.48 33.31
N GLY A 2 -17.97 -18.81 33.95
CA GLY A 2 -17.44 -17.52 33.51
C GLY A 2 -16.57 -17.70 32.28
N GLY A 3 -17.13 -17.34 31.12
CA GLY A 3 -16.47 -17.41 29.83
C GLY A 3 -15.14 -16.70 29.88
N LEU A 4 -14.10 -17.42 29.46
CA LEU A 4 -12.78 -16.98 29.02
C LEU A 4 -12.50 -15.49 29.30
N SER A 5 -12.08 -15.23 30.54
CA SER A 5 -11.66 -13.92 31.03
C SER A 5 -10.73 -13.26 30.01
N ILE A 6 -10.83 -11.94 29.82
CA ILE A 6 -9.99 -11.16 28.89
C ILE A 6 -8.50 -11.46 29.07
N TRP A 7 -8.09 -11.82 30.29
CA TRP A 7 -6.74 -12.29 30.60
C TRP A 7 -6.32 -13.53 29.79
N HIS A 8 -7.20 -14.51 29.61
CA HIS A 8 -6.91 -15.72 28.84
C HIS A 8 -6.58 -15.40 27.38
N TRP A 9 -7.36 -14.51 26.74
CA TRP A 9 -7.11 -14.10 25.36
C TRP A 9 -5.78 -13.35 25.19
N LEU A 10 -5.34 -12.59 26.19
CA LEU A 10 -4.02 -11.95 26.18
C LEU A 10 -2.88 -12.99 26.19
N VAL A 11 -2.98 -14.02 27.04
CA VAL A 11 -1.98 -15.11 27.13
C VAL A 11 -1.95 -15.91 25.83
N VAL A 12 -3.12 -16.24 25.29
CA VAL A 12 -3.22 -16.98 24.03
C VAL A 12 -2.60 -16.18 22.88
N GLY A 13 -2.88 -14.87 22.79
CA GLY A 13 -2.27 -14.00 21.79
C GLY A 13 -0.74 -13.99 21.84
N ILE A 14 -0.17 -13.95 23.06
CA ILE A 14 1.29 -14.02 23.26
C ILE A 14 1.83 -15.38 22.79
N ILE A 15 1.21 -16.49 23.20
CA ILE A 15 1.66 -17.84 22.82
C ILE A 15 1.62 -18.03 21.30
N VAL A 16 0.55 -17.57 20.64
CA VAL A 16 0.43 -17.63 19.17
C VAL A 16 1.53 -16.80 18.51
N LEU A 17 1.82 -15.59 19.01
CA LEU A 17 2.90 -14.76 18.47
C LEU A 17 4.29 -15.41 18.65
N LEU A 18 4.53 -16.09 19.77
CA LEU A 18 5.78 -16.83 20.01
C LEU A 18 5.91 -18.06 19.12
N LEU A 19 4.84 -18.82 18.91
CA LEU A 19 4.83 -20.03 18.07
C LEU A 19 5.01 -19.70 16.58
N PHE A 20 4.29 -18.67 16.10
CA PHE A 20 4.35 -18.26 14.69
C PHE A 20 5.52 -17.30 14.41
N GLY A 21 6.03 -16.62 15.43
CA GLY A 21 7.06 -15.59 15.32
C GLY A 21 6.56 -14.31 14.63
N LYS A 22 7.23 -13.17 14.89
CA LYS A 22 6.84 -11.87 14.29
C LYS A 22 6.92 -11.83 12.77
N GLY A 23 7.77 -12.66 12.16
CA GLY A 23 8.04 -12.62 10.71
C GLY A 23 6.90 -13.18 9.87
N ARG A 24 6.31 -14.32 10.26
CA ARG A 24 5.23 -14.97 9.51
C ARG A 24 3.86 -14.36 9.80
N PHE A 25 3.62 -13.93 11.05
CA PHE A 25 2.36 -13.33 11.46
C PHE A 25 2.11 -11.98 10.78
N SER A 26 3.14 -11.13 10.65
CA SER A 26 2.99 -9.81 10.01
C SER A 26 2.70 -9.88 8.51
N ASP A 27 3.31 -10.84 7.81
CA ASP A 27 3.14 -11.03 6.36
C ASP A 27 1.72 -11.55 6.05
N MET A 28 1.29 -12.61 6.76
CA MET A 28 -0.07 -13.16 6.63
C MET A 28 -1.14 -12.17 7.10
N MET A 29 -0.91 -11.42 8.18
CA MET A 29 -1.88 -10.42 8.64
C MET A 29 -1.98 -9.23 7.67
N GLY A 30 -0.89 -8.89 6.97
CA GLY A 30 -0.91 -7.91 5.89
C GLY A 30 -1.81 -8.31 4.72
N ASP A 31 -1.68 -9.55 4.24
CA ASP A 31 -2.51 -10.09 3.16
C ASP A 31 -3.99 -10.23 3.56
N VAL A 32 -4.24 -10.71 4.78
CA VAL A 32 -5.60 -10.79 5.35
C VAL A 32 -6.22 -9.40 5.50
N ALA A 33 -5.47 -8.43 6.03
CA ALA A 33 -5.94 -7.05 6.17
C ALA A 33 -6.26 -6.43 4.80
N LYS A 34 -5.46 -6.71 3.77
CA LYS A 34 -5.69 -6.23 2.41
C LYS A 34 -6.95 -6.86 1.80
N GLY A 35 -7.16 -8.17 1.98
CA GLY A 35 -8.38 -8.87 1.55
C GLY A 35 -9.64 -8.31 2.21
N ILE A 36 -9.63 -8.14 3.54
CA ILE A 36 -10.77 -7.60 4.29
C ILE A 36 -11.02 -6.12 3.93
N LYS A 37 -9.98 -5.32 3.71
CA LYS A 37 -10.11 -3.91 3.30
C LYS A 37 -10.73 -3.77 1.91
N SER A 38 -10.33 -4.62 0.96
CA SER A 38 -10.92 -4.66 -0.38
C SER A 38 -12.37 -5.14 -0.34
N PHE A 39 -12.69 -6.14 0.49
CA PHE A 39 -14.05 -6.62 0.69
C PHE A 39 -14.96 -5.53 1.28
N LYS A 40 -14.50 -4.86 2.33
CA LYS A 40 -15.23 -3.75 2.94
C LYS A 40 -15.38 -2.56 2.00
N LYS A 41 -14.34 -2.24 1.22
CA LYS A 41 -14.42 -1.17 0.21
C LYS A 41 -15.39 -1.54 -0.90
N GLY A 42 -15.40 -2.79 -1.38
CA GLY A 42 -16.36 -3.27 -2.38
C GLY A 42 -17.81 -3.20 -1.91
N MET A 43 -18.09 -3.59 -0.66
CA MET A 43 -19.42 -3.42 -0.07
C MET A 43 -19.79 -1.95 0.14
N ALA A 44 -18.86 -1.10 0.59
CA ALA A 44 -19.12 0.31 0.82
C ALA A 44 -19.28 1.13 -0.48
N ASP A 45 -18.67 0.70 -1.60
CA ASP A 45 -18.83 1.32 -2.92
C ASP A 45 -20.24 1.08 -3.51
N GLU A 46 -20.95 0.02 -3.09
CA GLU A 46 -22.36 -0.20 -3.50
C GLU A 46 -23.34 0.71 -2.74
N ASP A 47 -22.97 1.18 -1.54
CA ASP A 47 -23.83 2.00 -0.66
C ASP A 47 -23.49 3.51 -0.66
N GLU A 48 -22.27 3.94 -1.04
CA GLU A 48 -21.84 5.34 -0.98
C GLU A 48 -21.16 5.80 -2.29
N ALA A 49 -21.62 6.94 -2.83
CA ALA A 49 -21.07 7.62 -4.01
C ALA A 49 -19.53 7.76 -3.96
N PRO A 50 -18.83 7.76 -5.10
CA PRO A 50 -17.41 7.40 -5.18
C PRO A 50 -16.54 8.37 -4.38
N LYS A 51 -16.10 7.92 -3.20
CA LYS A 51 -15.07 8.61 -2.42
C LYS A 51 -13.71 8.29 -3.04
N PRO A 52 -12.88 9.29 -3.38
CA PRO A 52 -11.57 9.05 -3.96
C PRO A 52 -10.75 8.19 -3.00
N ALA A 53 -10.38 6.98 -3.45
CA ALA A 53 -9.65 6.03 -2.64
C ALA A 53 -8.32 6.65 -2.16
N PRO A 54 -7.92 6.45 -0.89
CA PRO A 54 -6.60 6.90 -0.44
C PRO A 54 -5.56 6.17 -1.28
N ARG A 55 -4.78 6.92 -2.06
CA ARG A 55 -3.60 6.41 -2.77
C ARG A 55 -2.70 5.73 -1.75
N LEU A 56 -2.72 4.40 -1.72
CA LEU A 56 -1.88 3.61 -0.82
C LEU A 56 -0.42 3.96 -1.15
N GLN A 57 0.27 4.40 -0.10
CA GLN A 57 1.67 4.76 -0.05
C GLN A 57 2.53 3.71 -0.76
N ALA A 58 3.15 4.09 -1.88
CA ALA A 58 4.31 3.46 -2.55
C ALA A 58 4.45 3.87 -4.04
N GLN A 59 3.68 4.84 -4.53
CA GLN A 59 4.04 5.52 -5.78
C GLN A 59 4.76 6.81 -5.40
N PRO A 60 6.10 6.92 -5.56
CA PRO A 60 6.72 8.22 -5.60
C PRO A 60 5.96 9.06 -6.64
N PRO A 61 5.75 10.37 -6.40
CA PRO A 61 5.16 11.22 -7.41
C PRO A 61 5.89 10.94 -8.72
N LEU A 62 5.14 10.61 -9.79
CA LEU A 62 5.69 10.67 -11.13
C LEU A 62 6.11 12.11 -11.29
N GLU A 63 7.38 12.40 -11.03
CA GLU A 63 7.99 13.64 -11.45
C GLU A 63 7.72 13.68 -12.96
N PRO A 64 6.96 14.66 -13.46
CA PRO A 64 6.83 14.84 -14.89
C PRO A 64 8.26 14.94 -15.40
N ASN A 65 8.69 13.99 -16.24
CA ASN A 65 10.01 14.00 -16.86
C ASN A 65 10.21 15.38 -17.47
N ALA A 66 10.88 16.25 -16.74
CA ALA A 66 11.53 17.43 -17.24
C ALA A 66 12.83 16.95 -17.90
N ASP A 67 12.70 15.96 -18.79
CA ASP A 67 13.66 15.69 -19.85
C ASP A 67 13.59 16.89 -20.79
N ARG A 68 14.16 17.99 -20.29
CA ARG A 68 14.61 19.15 -21.02
C ARG A 68 15.86 18.76 -21.82
N ASN A 69 15.85 17.57 -22.42
CA ASN A 69 16.66 17.25 -23.58
C ASN A 69 15.95 17.79 -24.84
N LEU A 70 15.50 19.03 -24.75
CA LEU A 70 15.39 19.93 -25.88
C LEU A 70 16.81 20.49 -26.07
N GLN A 71 17.76 19.64 -26.47
CA GLN A 71 18.94 20.17 -27.13
C GLN A 71 18.42 20.80 -28.43
N PRO A 72 18.41 22.14 -28.58
CA PRO A 72 18.15 22.71 -29.88
C PRO A 72 19.23 22.14 -30.79
N MET A 73 18.78 21.46 -31.84
CA MET A 73 19.62 20.93 -32.90
C MET A 73 20.63 22.01 -33.26
N GLN A 74 21.91 21.81 -32.90
CA GLN A 74 23.00 22.71 -33.27
C GLN A 74 23.10 22.61 -34.79
N ASP A 75 22.56 23.64 -35.44
CA ASP A 75 22.56 23.85 -36.89
C ASP A 75 24.00 24.18 -37.29
N ASP A 76 24.85 23.15 -37.32
CA ASP A 76 26.25 23.18 -37.74
C ASP A 76 26.30 23.23 -39.28
N ARG A 77 25.68 24.27 -39.86
CA ARG A 77 25.84 24.59 -41.28
C ARG A 77 26.98 25.61 -41.40
N PRO A 78 28.17 25.20 -41.88
CA PRO A 78 29.26 26.13 -42.05
C PRO A 78 28.82 27.24 -43.01
N ALA A 79 29.01 28.48 -42.57
CA ALA A 79 28.87 29.65 -43.42
C ALA A 79 29.85 29.49 -44.59
N GLN A 80 29.30 29.07 -45.73
CA GLN A 80 30.06 28.97 -46.97
C GLN A 80 30.08 30.37 -47.62
N PRO A 81 31.26 30.86 -48.03
CA PRO A 81 31.48 32.25 -48.47
C PRO A 81 30.80 32.59 -49.79
#